data_AF-A0A4S5CTY7-F1
#
_entry.id   AF-A0A4S5CTY7-F1
#
_cell.length_a   1.000
_cell.length_b   1.000
_cell.length_c   1.000
_cell.angle_alpha   90.00
_cell.angle_beta   90.00
_cell.angle_gamma   90.00
#
_symmetry.space_group_name_H-M   'P 1'
#
loop_
_entity.id
_entity.type
_entity.pdbx_description
1 polymer ?
#
loop_
_entity_poly.entity_id
_entity_poly.type
_entity_poly.pdbx_seq_one_letter_code
_entity_poly.pdbx_strand_id
1 'polypeptide(L)'
;MKAKPNNVTVLMPGLVVEGNMILDHGLSVFALANGDIISTDGLLHVGAGGIVKGKVQGEIVRIDGTVEGDVHAREVLEINGRVLGNVFYCGTIRLGAHAALNGQLKRVPPELVIEAQTTVTPVADTSNAAFLPTS
;
A
#
# COMPACT_ATOMS: atom_id res chain seq x y z
N MET A 1 -2.30 -13.75 -26.44
CA MET A 1 -2.12 -13.05 -25.15
C MET A 1 -3.29 -13.45 -24.26
N LYS A 2 -3.10 -14.27 -23.23
CA LYS A 2 -4.19 -14.61 -22.30
C LYS A 2 -4.40 -13.41 -21.39
N ALA A 3 -5.58 -12.79 -21.43
CA ALA A 3 -5.94 -11.74 -20.48
C ALA A 3 -5.85 -12.32 -19.06
N LYS A 4 -4.99 -11.76 -18.21
CA LYS A 4 -4.98 -12.05 -16.78
C LYS A 4 -6.38 -11.67 -16.27
N PRO A 5 -7.12 -12.56 -15.58
CA PRO A 5 -8.41 -12.17 -15.04
C PRO A 5 -8.17 -11.04 -14.05
N ASN A 6 -8.82 -9.91 -14.26
CA ASN A 6 -8.85 -8.82 -13.30
C ASN A 6 -9.73 -9.28 -12.15
N ASN A 7 -9.14 -10.01 -11.20
CA ASN A 7 -9.81 -10.32 -9.95
C ASN A 7 -10.04 -8.98 -9.23
N VAL A 8 -11.28 -8.73 -8.83
CA VAL A 8 -11.64 -7.55 -8.05
C VAL A 8 -12.46 -8.03 -6.87
N THR A 9 -12.00 -7.70 -5.66
CA THR A 9 -12.79 -7.89 -4.44
C THR A 9 -13.62 -6.63 -4.20
N VAL A 10 -14.89 -6.78 -3.84
CA VAL A 10 -15.78 -5.66 -3.53
C VAL A 10 -16.36 -5.86 -2.14
N LEU A 11 -16.14 -4.89 -1.25
CA LEU A 11 -16.78 -4.82 0.06
C LEU A 11 -17.97 -3.88 -0.02
N MET A 12 -19.18 -4.40 0.16
CA MET A 12 -20.41 -3.62 0.09
C MET A 12 -20.74 -2.90 1.41
N PRO A 13 -21.57 -1.84 1.35
CA PRO A 13 -22.09 -1.18 2.53
C PRO A 13 -22.81 -2.15 3.47
N GLY A 14 -22.72 -1.89 4.79
CA GLY A 14 -23.27 -2.77 5.83
C GLY A 14 -22.33 -3.87 6.31
N LEU A 15 -21.17 -4.04 5.65
CA LEU A 15 -20.07 -4.87 6.14
C LEU A 15 -19.16 -4.05 7.06
N VAL A 16 -18.71 -4.68 8.14
CA VAL A 16 -17.62 -4.18 8.98
C VAL A 16 -16.49 -5.20 8.93
N VAL A 17 -15.30 -4.74 8.55
CA VAL A 17 -14.08 -5.56 8.55
C VAL A 17 -13.20 -5.09 9.70
N GLU A 18 -12.78 -6.02 10.55
CA GLU A 18 -11.81 -5.76 11.61
C GLU A 18 -10.58 -6.64 11.41
N GLY A 19 -9.41 -6.02 11.40
CA GLY A 19 -8.12 -6.68 11.17
C GLY A 19 -7.48 -6.30 9.82
N ASN A 20 -6.38 -6.98 9.50
CA ASN A 20 -5.55 -6.64 8.35
C ASN A 20 -5.98 -7.40 7.09
N MET A 21 -6.05 -6.68 5.97
CA MET A 21 -6.42 -7.19 4.66
C MET A 21 -5.22 -7.15 3.72
N ILE A 22 -4.84 -8.29 3.16
CA ILE A 22 -3.75 -8.39 2.19
C ILE A 22 -4.31 -9.03 0.93
N LEU A 23 -4.23 -8.31 -0.19
CA LEU A 23 -4.76 -8.72 -1.49
C LEU A 23 -3.69 -8.59 -2.57
N ASP A 24 -3.77 -9.49 -3.55
CA ASP A 24 -2.90 -9.55 -4.73
C ASP A 24 -3.57 -9.03 -6.01
N HIS A 25 -4.67 -8.30 -5.85
CA HIS A 25 -5.52 -7.80 -6.93
C HIS A 25 -6.37 -6.61 -6.45
N GLY A 26 -7.15 -6.01 -7.36
CA GLY A 26 -7.92 -4.80 -7.06
C GLY A 26 -8.98 -4.98 -5.97
N LEU A 27 -9.23 -3.93 -5.20
CA LEU A 27 -10.19 -3.91 -4.10
C LEU A 27 -11.03 -2.64 -4.16
N SER A 28 -12.35 -2.79 -4.15
CA SER A 28 -13.29 -1.67 -3.97
C SER A 28 -13.96 -1.75 -2.59
N VAL A 29 -13.72 -0.76 -1.75
CA VAL A 29 -14.25 -0.69 -0.38
C VAL A 29 -15.36 0.37 -0.30
N PHE A 30 -16.59 -0.09 -0.10
CA PHE A 30 -17.75 0.73 0.26
C PHE A 30 -18.22 0.45 1.71
N ALA A 31 -17.44 -0.33 2.44
CA ALA A 31 -17.69 -0.81 3.80
C ALA A 31 -16.91 0.01 4.85
N LEU A 32 -17.10 -0.32 6.12
CA LEU A 32 -16.26 0.19 7.21
C LEU A 32 -15.13 -0.81 7.47
N ALA A 33 -13.89 -0.39 7.22
CA ALA A 33 -12.70 -1.21 7.40
C ALA A 33 -11.84 -0.64 8.53
N ASN A 34 -11.71 -1.40 9.62
CA ASN A 34 -10.86 -1.11 10.76
C ASN A 34 -9.62 -2.00 10.71
N GLY A 35 -8.54 -1.50 10.15
CA GLY A 35 -7.28 -2.21 10.01
C GLY A 35 -6.50 -1.82 8.77
N ASP A 36 -5.34 -2.44 8.59
CA ASP A 36 -4.44 -2.12 7.49
C ASP A 36 -4.86 -2.86 6.21
N ILE A 37 -4.87 -2.15 5.08
CA ILE A 37 -5.22 -2.68 3.76
C ILE A 37 -4.00 -2.59 2.86
N ILE A 38 -3.54 -3.73 2.36
CA ILE A 38 -2.40 -3.85 1.47
C ILE A 38 -2.86 -4.52 0.18
N SER A 39 -2.80 -3.80 -0.93
CA SER A 39 -3.05 -4.30 -2.29
C SER A 39 -1.74 -4.26 -3.06
N THR A 40 -1.22 -5.42 -3.48
CA THR A 40 0.05 -5.47 -4.23
C THR A 40 -0.09 -5.21 -5.73
N ASP A 41 -1.27 -5.47 -6.30
CA ASP A 41 -1.58 -5.25 -7.72
C ASP A 41 -3.03 -4.72 -7.84
N GLY A 42 -3.32 -3.99 -8.91
CA GLY A 42 -4.66 -3.50 -9.24
C GLY A 42 -5.08 -2.17 -8.59
N LEU A 43 -6.34 -1.81 -8.84
CA LEU A 43 -6.97 -0.59 -8.35
C LEU A 43 -7.50 -0.80 -6.93
N LEU A 44 -7.01 -0.01 -5.98
CA LEU A 44 -7.56 0.12 -4.64
C LEU A 44 -8.49 1.34 -4.61
N HIS A 45 -9.79 1.09 -4.59
CA HIS A 45 -10.83 2.10 -4.64
C HIS A 45 -11.59 2.19 -3.32
N VAL A 46 -11.46 3.29 -2.60
CA VAL A 46 -12.32 3.61 -1.46
C VAL A 46 -13.50 4.40 -1.99
N GLY A 47 -14.64 3.72 -2.14
CA GLY A 47 -15.85 4.30 -2.70
C GLY A 47 -16.54 5.30 -1.77
N ALA A 48 -17.49 6.06 -2.32
CA ALA A 48 -18.28 7.00 -1.54
C ALA A 48 -19.03 6.28 -0.41
N GLY A 49 -18.92 6.81 0.82
CA GLY A 49 -19.49 6.19 2.02
C GLY A 49 -18.61 5.11 2.67
N GLY A 50 -17.56 4.63 1.99
CA GLY A 50 -16.54 3.77 2.59
C GLY A 50 -15.69 4.55 3.59
N ILE A 51 -15.43 3.93 4.74
CA ILE A 51 -14.57 4.49 5.80
C ILE A 51 -13.47 3.48 6.08
N VAL A 52 -12.22 3.89 5.88
CA VAL A 52 -11.05 3.06 6.18
C VAL A 52 -10.28 3.71 7.33
N LYS A 53 -10.05 2.95 8.40
CA LYS A 53 -9.26 3.36 9.56
C LYS A 53 -8.03 2.47 9.65
N GLY A 54 -6.88 2.98 9.26
CA GLY A 54 -5.63 2.21 9.19
C GLY A 54 -4.77 2.61 8.01
N LYS A 55 -3.69 1.87 7.78
CA LYS A 55 -2.78 2.12 6.67
C LYS A 55 -3.33 1.56 5.38
N VAL A 56 -3.24 2.33 4.31
CA VAL A 56 -3.74 1.96 2.98
C VAL A 56 -2.58 1.94 2.01
N GLN A 57 -2.25 0.78 1.46
CA GLN A 57 -1.16 0.61 0.50
C GLN A 57 -1.68 0.03 -0.81
N GLY A 58 -1.33 0.66 -1.93
CA GLY A 58 -1.70 0.19 -3.26
C GLY A 58 -0.80 0.71 -4.38
N GLU A 59 -0.89 0.09 -5.55
CA GLU A 59 -0.25 0.61 -6.76
C GLU A 59 -1.01 1.81 -7.33
N ILE A 60 -2.31 1.62 -7.56
CA ILE A 60 -3.25 2.67 -7.98
C ILE A 60 -4.27 2.83 -6.86
N VAL A 61 -4.28 3.99 -6.21
CA VAL A 61 -5.18 4.27 -5.09
C VAL A 61 -6.15 5.39 -5.48
N ARG A 62 -7.45 5.12 -5.37
CA ARG A 62 -8.53 6.07 -5.62
C ARG A 62 -9.38 6.23 -4.36
N ILE A 63 -9.48 7.44 -3.84
CA ILE A 63 -10.21 7.75 -2.62
C ILE A 63 -11.36 8.70 -2.93
N ASP A 64 -12.58 8.17 -3.03
CA ASP A 64 -13.82 8.95 -3.10
C ASP A 64 -14.52 9.04 -1.72
N GLY A 65 -14.22 8.10 -0.81
CA GLY A 65 -14.75 8.04 0.57
C GLY A 65 -13.93 8.79 1.62
N THR A 66 -13.86 8.24 2.83
CA THR A 66 -13.07 8.77 3.95
C THR A 66 -11.99 7.79 4.37
N VAL A 67 -10.74 8.27 4.49
CA VAL A 67 -9.61 7.49 4.99
C VAL A 67 -9.01 8.19 6.20
N GLU A 68 -8.92 7.49 7.32
CA GLU A 68 -8.28 7.92 8.57
C GLU A 68 -7.01 7.05 8.76
N GLY A 69 -5.86 7.55 8.33
CA GLY A 69 -4.59 6.83 8.41
C GLY A 69 -3.60 7.18 7.31
N ASP A 70 -2.47 6.48 7.30
CA ASP A 70 -1.41 6.72 6.31
C ASP A 70 -1.75 6.04 4.97
N VAL A 71 -1.57 6.77 3.86
CA VAL A 71 -1.82 6.27 2.50
C VAL A 71 -0.51 6.17 1.74
N HIS A 72 -0.22 5.01 1.19
CA HIS A 72 0.94 4.73 0.35
C HIS A 72 0.48 4.35 -1.06
N ALA A 73 0.83 5.19 -2.03
CA ALA A 73 0.55 4.96 -3.45
C ALA A 73 1.86 4.86 -4.25
N ARG A 74 2.02 3.78 -5.02
CA ARG A 74 3.24 3.59 -5.84
C ARG A 74 3.16 4.34 -7.17
N GLU A 75 2.09 4.18 -7.93
CA GLU A 75 2.03 4.72 -9.29
C GLU A 75 1.11 5.94 -9.40
N VAL A 76 -0.17 5.76 -9.07
CA VAL A 76 -1.19 6.80 -9.21
C VAL A 76 -1.99 6.94 -7.92
N LEU A 77 -2.09 8.17 -7.45
CA LEU A 77 -2.96 8.53 -6.33
C LEU A 77 -4.02 9.51 -6.81
N GLU A 78 -5.29 9.13 -6.69
CA GLU A 78 -6.43 9.99 -6.96
C GLU A 78 -7.24 10.20 -5.68
N ILE A 79 -7.39 11.47 -5.27
CA ILE A 79 -8.17 11.83 -4.08
C ILE A 79 -9.32 12.72 -4.54
N ASN A 80 -10.55 12.29 -4.34
CA ASN A 80 -11.77 13.08 -4.50
C ASN A 80 -12.52 13.27 -3.18
N GLY A 81 -12.29 12.40 -2.19
CA GLY A 81 -12.94 12.41 -0.88
C GLY A 81 -12.10 13.06 0.22
N ARG A 82 -12.17 12.51 1.44
CA ARG A 82 -11.47 13.03 2.63
C ARG A 82 -10.35 12.09 3.08
N VAL A 83 -9.17 12.63 3.32
CA VAL A 83 -8.03 11.89 3.88
C VAL A 83 -7.54 12.62 5.13
N LEU A 84 -7.54 11.93 6.27
CA LEU A 84 -6.98 12.39 7.53
C LEU A 84 -5.76 11.53 7.86
N GLY A 85 -4.57 12.02 7.52
CA GLY A 85 -3.33 11.27 7.72
C GLY A 85 -2.24 11.65 6.72
N ASN A 86 -1.10 10.96 6.79
CA ASN A 86 0.01 11.24 5.91
C ASN A 86 -0.13 10.48 4.61
N VAL A 87 0.24 11.13 3.51
CA VAL A 87 0.11 10.57 2.17
C VAL A 87 1.50 10.52 1.53
N PHE A 88 1.93 9.31 1.25
CA PHE A 88 3.19 8.98 0.60
C PHE A 88 2.91 8.51 -0.82
N TYR A 89 3.40 9.25 -1.82
CA TYR A 89 3.19 8.92 -3.23
C TYR A 89 4.51 8.93 -3.99
N CYS A 90 4.65 8.07 -5.00
CA CYS A 90 5.88 8.02 -5.80
C CYS A 90 5.70 8.59 -7.21
N GLY A 91 4.60 8.22 -7.87
CA GLY A 91 4.26 8.67 -9.22
C GLY A 91 3.39 9.92 -9.26
N THR A 92 2.25 9.84 -9.93
CA THR A 92 1.39 10.98 -10.22
C THR A 92 0.28 11.12 -9.19
N ILE A 93 0.01 12.35 -8.77
CA ILE A 93 -1.11 12.67 -7.89
C ILE A 93 -2.17 13.47 -8.64
N ARG A 94 -3.44 13.12 -8.43
CA ARG A 94 -4.62 13.82 -8.95
C ARG A 94 -5.54 14.15 -7.78
N LEU A 95 -5.85 15.44 -7.61
CA LEU A 95 -6.84 15.89 -6.64
C LEU A 95 -8.09 16.34 -7.40
N GLY A 96 -9.24 15.79 -7.00
CA GLY A 96 -10.54 16.24 -7.46
C GLY A 96 -10.99 17.53 -6.80
N ALA A 97 -12.05 18.14 -7.35
CA ALA A 97 -12.59 19.41 -6.87
C ALA A 97 -13.08 19.38 -5.41
N HIS A 98 -13.40 18.20 -4.88
CA HIS A 98 -13.93 18.01 -3.53
C HIS A 98 -12.93 17.35 -2.57
N ALA A 99 -11.67 17.22 -2.99
CA ALA A 99 -10.63 16.58 -2.21
C ALA A 99 -10.30 17.40 -0.96
N ALA A 100 -10.39 16.78 0.21
CA ALA A 100 -9.96 17.37 1.47
C ALA A 100 -8.88 16.48 2.09
N LEU A 101 -7.63 16.93 2.01
CA LEU A 101 -6.49 16.26 2.63
C LEU A 101 -6.06 17.03 3.87
N ASN A 102 -6.14 16.39 5.03
CA ASN A 102 -5.67 16.89 6.32
C ASN A 102 -4.48 16.04 6.77
N GLY A 103 -3.28 16.52 6.50
CA GLY A 103 -2.06 15.83 6.89
C GLY A 103 -0.87 16.26 6.03
N GLN A 104 0.20 15.47 6.07
CA GLN A 104 1.40 15.73 5.28
C GLN A 104 1.37 14.96 3.97
N LEU A 105 1.65 15.65 2.87
CA LEU A 105 1.87 15.04 1.58
C LEU A 105 3.37 14.96 1.30
N LYS A 106 3.92 13.74 1.19
CA LYS A 106 5.35 13.53 0.93
C LYS A 106 5.54 12.67 -0.31
N ARG A 107 6.37 13.16 -1.23
CA ARG A 107 6.83 12.35 -2.36
C ARG A 107 7.97 11.43 -1.93
N VAL A 108 7.86 10.15 -2.21
CA VAL A 108 8.85 9.12 -1.88
C VAL A 108 9.30 8.45 -3.18
N PRO A 109 10.57 8.05 -3.35
CA PRO A 109 10.94 7.21 -4.48
C PRO A 109 10.24 5.83 -4.41
N PRO A 110 9.94 5.20 -5.56
CA PRO A 110 9.19 3.93 -5.63
C PRO A 110 9.84 2.71 -4.96
N GLU A 111 11.03 2.87 -4.37
CA GLU A 111 11.83 1.82 -3.73
C GLU A 111 11.30 1.36 -2.35
N LEU A 112 10.46 2.14 -1.67
CA LEU A 112 10.20 1.94 -0.24
C LEU A 112 8.73 1.67 0.09
N VAL A 113 8.20 0.46 -0.16
CA VAL A 113 7.29 -0.21 0.79
C VAL A 113 7.22 -1.72 0.51
N ILE A 114 8.21 -2.51 0.94
CA ILE A 114 8.00 -3.82 1.59
C ILE A 114 9.13 -3.93 2.61
N GLU A 115 8.96 -3.39 3.82
CA GLU A 115 9.82 -3.80 4.94
C GLU A 115 9.40 -5.21 5.39
N ALA A 116 9.82 -6.20 4.63
CA ALA A 116 10.30 -7.43 5.25
C ALA A 116 11.80 -7.19 5.49
N GLN A 117 12.14 -6.69 6.67
CA GLN A 117 13.53 -6.72 7.14
C GLN A 117 13.95 -8.18 7.31
N THR A 118 14.43 -8.81 6.26
CA THR A 118 15.38 -9.91 6.40
C THR A 118 16.76 -9.30 6.27
N THR A 119 17.27 -8.78 7.38
CA THR A 119 18.71 -8.58 7.55
C THR A 119 19.37 -9.95 7.51
N VAL A 120 19.80 -10.39 6.33
CA VAL A 120 20.95 -11.29 6.20
C VAL A 120 21.92 -10.66 5.22
N THR A 121 22.87 -9.95 5.81
CA THR A 121 24.09 -9.44 5.20
C THR A 121 24.74 -10.56 4.38
N PRO A 122 24.99 -10.39 3.07
CA PRO A 122 25.95 -11.22 2.37
C PRO A 122 27.36 -10.68 2.62
N VAL A 123 28.34 -11.54 2.36
CA VAL A 123 29.79 -11.34 2.25
C VAL A 123 30.66 -11.34 3.52
N ALA A 124 31.42 -12.42 3.73
CA ALA A 124 32.75 -12.53 3.12
C ALA A 124 33.33 -13.94 3.28
N ASP A 125 33.56 -14.59 2.14
CA ASP A 125 34.37 -15.78 1.99
C ASP A 125 35.78 -15.30 1.61
N THR A 126 36.78 -15.46 2.48
CA THR A 126 38.21 -15.41 2.13
C THR A 126 39.01 -16.32 3.06
N SER A 127 39.28 -17.52 2.53
CA SER A 127 40.62 -18.12 2.46
C SER A 127 41.64 -17.73 3.54
N ASN A 128 41.94 -18.65 4.45
CA ASN A 128 43.29 -18.80 4.98
C ASN A 128 43.64 -20.26 5.23
N ALA A 129 44.19 -20.89 4.20
CA ALA A 129 45.07 -22.04 4.34
C ALA A 129 46.41 -21.54 4.89
N ALA A 130 46.69 -21.84 6.15
CA ALA A 130 48.03 -21.74 6.72
C ALA A 130 48.39 -23.08 7.35
N PHE A 131 48.93 -23.94 6.50
CA PHE A 131 49.78 -25.07 6.84
C PHE A 131 50.98 -24.55 7.64
N LEU A 132 51.30 -25.16 8.79
CA LEU A 132 52.65 -25.16 9.36
C LEU A 132 52.95 -26.55 9.98
N PRO A 133 54.15 -27.11 9.78
CA PRO A 133 54.48 -28.51 10.09
C PRO A 133 55.05 -28.73 11.50
N THR A 134 54.91 -29.98 11.97
CA THR A 134 55.73 -30.76 12.94
C THR A 134 56.52 -30.06 14.06
N SER A 135 56.30 -30.53 15.29
CA SER A 135 57.33 -31.16 16.14
C SER A 135 56.69 -32.15 17.09
#